data_AF-A0A7S4VTC3-F1
#
_entry.id   AF-A0A7S4VTC3-F1
#
_cell.length_a   1.000
_cell.length_b   1.000
_cell.length_c   1.000
_cell.angle_alpha   90.00
_cell.angle_beta   90.00
_cell.angle_gamma   90.00
#
_symmetry.space_group_name_H-M   'P 1'
#
loop_
_entity.id
_entity.type
_entity.pdbx_description
1 polymer ?
#
loop_
_entity_poly.entity_id
_entity_poly.type
_entity_poly.pdbx_seq_one_letter_code
_entity_poly.pdbx_strand_id
1 'polypeptide(L)'
;MALLLCNTPSTPLINRTTQEDDMRVTSDHMMNFLEMSSQIESLIHTAEKNQDEKAHVKNESTRDGSTRETPSDNAPVGNDVVDDPLTIQALKRVIPGFLRVEALDDRFESHQLRNGVLDEFTFKEKVPAHPEYGSSSASNWIDPNVCCAEDEPGRGNMKPNPVSNDIILWETNIGAAGVRKYPEPLGWMGAMPVQDIADVGSFWSGYGNIFGDALKSRPRRVDQTLGQQAGFMATRSQILFFDEICPGGFLPPYEDDQQWKGDSLQRHAVEFWSGGFQLFGQCLLNRVLSLDPKRFERQLLYHTANNKQRTKGKKLFVRANDFLGQLHTVKERAEKSIGVE
;
A
#
# COMPACT_ATOMS: atom_id res chain seq x y z
N MET A 1 8.32 10.47 -3.66
CA MET A 1 7.38 11.52 -3.26
C MET A 1 7.55 11.69 -1.76
N ALA A 2 7.86 12.91 -1.31
CA ALA A 2 8.06 13.29 0.08
C ALA A 2 7.34 14.62 0.33
N LEU A 3 6.04 14.57 0.64
CA LEU A 3 5.28 15.78 0.95
C LEU A 3 5.51 16.18 2.41
N LEU A 4 6.27 17.27 2.63
CA LEU A 4 6.49 17.83 3.97
C LEU A 4 5.32 18.75 4.34
N LEU A 5 4.51 18.34 5.32
CA LEU A 5 3.39 19.14 5.81
C LEU A 5 3.90 20.27 6.72
N CYS A 6 4.19 21.44 6.14
CA CYS A 6 4.46 22.66 6.88
C CYS A 6 3.13 23.29 7.35
N ASN A 7 2.82 23.20 8.65
CA ASN A 7 1.72 23.92 9.27
C ASN A 7 1.91 25.44 9.05
N THR A 8 1.16 26.02 8.11
CA THR A 8 1.00 27.49 8.01
C THR A 8 -0.41 27.85 8.47
N PRO A 9 -0.57 28.85 9.37
CA PRO A 9 -1.88 29.20 9.88
C PRO A 9 -2.71 29.96 8.83
N SER A 10 -3.99 29.59 8.76
CA SER A 10 -5.13 30.42 8.31
C SER A 10 -5.11 30.98 6.87
N THR A 11 -5.24 30.10 5.86
CA THR A 11 -5.95 30.46 4.62
C THR A 11 -7.06 29.45 4.36
N PRO A 12 -8.23 29.86 3.82
CA PRO A 12 -9.31 28.93 3.49
C PRO A 12 -8.78 27.85 2.54
N LEU A 13 -9.12 26.59 2.84
CA LEU A 13 -8.85 25.41 2.00
C LEU A 13 -9.63 25.53 0.68
N ILE A 14 -9.15 26.36 -0.24
CA ILE A 14 -9.39 26.17 -1.67
C ILE A 14 -8.80 24.79 -2.00
N ASN A 15 -9.50 23.96 -2.77
CA ASN A 15 -9.02 22.66 -3.26
C ASN A 15 -7.63 22.82 -3.91
N ARG A 16 -6.57 22.68 -3.10
CA ARG A 16 -5.18 22.79 -3.54
C ARG A 16 -4.75 21.41 -3.96
N THR A 17 -4.70 21.18 -5.27
CA THR A 17 -4.00 20.05 -5.85
C THR A 17 -2.53 20.41 -5.98
N THR A 18 -1.64 19.50 -5.58
CA THR A 18 -0.21 19.61 -5.86
C THR A 18 0.22 18.47 -6.77
N GLN A 19 1.12 18.76 -7.70
CA GLN A 19 1.75 17.76 -8.54
C GLN A 19 3.20 17.58 -8.10
N GLU A 20 3.58 16.35 -7.76
CA GLU A 20 4.94 16.00 -7.36
C GLU A 20 5.33 14.70 -8.05
N ASP A 21 6.40 14.70 -8.85
CA ASP A 21 6.86 13.52 -9.60
C ASP A 21 5.74 12.87 -10.44
N ASP A 22 5.00 13.71 -11.18
CA ASP A 22 3.80 13.34 -11.95
C ASP A 22 2.66 12.71 -11.12
N MET A 23 2.74 12.72 -9.78
CA MET A 23 1.65 12.29 -8.89
C MET A 23 0.75 13.47 -8.56
N ARG A 24 -0.56 13.26 -8.64
CA ARG A 24 -1.55 14.21 -8.11
C ARG A 24 -1.87 13.91 -6.66
N VAL A 25 -1.72 14.91 -5.82
CA VAL A 25 -2.06 14.87 -4.40
C VAL A 25 -3.16 15.87 -4.10
N THR A 26 -4.22 15.42 -3.43
CA THR A 26 -5.37 16.22 -3.03
C THR A 26 -5.39 16.38 -1.50
N SER A 27 -6.24 17.30 -1.01
CA SER A 27 -6.49 17.43 0.42
C SER A 27 -7.05 16.15 1.04
N ASP A 28 -7.85 15.38 0.29
CA ASP A 28 -8.39 14.09 0.78
C ASP A 28 -7.28 13.07 1.06
N HIS A 29 -6.25 13.01 0.19
CA HIS A 29 -5.09 12.15 0.42
C HIS A 29 -4.35 12.54 1.71
N MET A 30 -4.14 13.85 1.91
CA MET A 30 -3.47 14.38 3.10
C MET A 30 -4.28 14.13 4.37
N MET A 31 -5.60 14.36 4.33
CA MET A 31 -6.47 14.15 5.48
C MET A 31 -6.55 12.67 5.87
N ASN A 32 -6.69 11.77 4.89
CA ASN A 32 -6.65 10.33 5.14
C ASN A 32 -5.32 9.89 5.75
N PHE A 33 -4.19 10.41 5.25
CA PHE A 33 -2.87 10.15 5.82
C PHE A 33 -2.75 10.60 7.28
N LEU A 34 -3.19 11.81 7.59
CA LEU A 34 -3.13 12.37 8.94
C LEU A 34 -4.04 11.61 9.89
N GLU A 35 -5.24 11.25 9.46
CA GLU A 35 -6.18 10.45 10.25
C GLU A 35 -5.60 9.08 10.57
N MET A 36 -5.13 8.34 9.56
CA MET A 36 -4.53 7.01 9.78
C MET A 36 -3.26 7.09 10.62
N SER A 37 -2.43 8.11 10.44
CA SER A 37 -1.23 8.32 11.27
C SER A 37 -1.60 8.56 12.73
N SER A 38 -2.61 9.41 12.99
CA SER A 38 -3.11 9.65 14.35
C SER A 38 -3.69 8.40 14.99
N GLN A 39 -4.37 7.55 14.21
CA GLN A 39 -4.88 6.26 14.68
C GLN A 39 -3.72 5.32 15.06
N ILE A 40 -2.66 5.23 14.25
CA ILE A 40 -1.46 4.46 14.58
C ILE A 40 -0.78 4.98 15.86
N GLU A 41 -0.64 6.30 16.01
CA GLU A 41 -0.10 6.91 17.24
C GLU A 41 -0.95 6.58 18.47
N SER A 42 -2.28 6.61 18.33
CA SER A 42 -3.19 6.19 19.40
C SER A 42 -2.98 4.73 19.80
N LEU A 43 -2.68 3.84 18.84
CA LEU A 43 -2.36 2.44 19.13
C LEU A 43 -1.02 2.31 19.86
N ILE A 44 -0.01 3.11 19.48
CA ILE A 44 1.28 3.16 20.19
C ILE A 44 1.06 3.55 21.65
N HIS A 45 0.30 4.62 21.91
CA HIS A 45 -0.04 5.04 23.26
C HIS A 45 -0.89 4.04 24.04
N THR A 46 -1.71 3.24 23.35
CA THR A 46 -2.47 2.17 23.97
C THR A 46 -1.54 1.04 24.39
N ALA A 47 -0.60 0.64 23.52
CA ALA A 47 0.41 -0.36 23.85
C ALA A 47 1.30 0.10 25.03
N GLU A 48 1.73 1.36 25.06
CA GLU A 48 2.52 1.94 26.16
C GLU A 48 1.81 1.89 27.53
N LYS A 49 0.47 1.88 27.55
CA LYS A 49 -0.32 1.82 28.78
C LYS A 49 -0.61 0.39 29.24
N ASN A 50 -0.46 -0.59 28.35
CA ASN A 50 -0.71 -1.99 28.67
C ASN A 50 0.49 -2.61 29.38
N GLN A 51 0.23 -3.54 30.31
CA GLN A 51 1.27 -4.14 31.14
C GLN A 51 2.31 -4.93 30.34
N ASP A 52 1.92 -5.48 29.18
CA ASP A 52 2.77 -6.27 28.30
C ASP A 52 3.35 -5.47 27.12
N GLU A 53 3.12 -4.15 27.09
CA GLU A 53 3.57 -3.23 26.05
C GLU A 53 3.06 -3.56 24.64
N LYS A 54 1.85 -4.14 24.54
CA LYS A 54 1.22 -4.50 23.25
C LYS A 54 -0.16 -3.91 23.07
N ALA A 55 -0.54 -3.65 21.82
CA ALA A 55 -1.90 -3.31 21.44
C ALA A 55 -2.66 -4.58 20.99
N HIS A 56 -3.83 -4.81 21.56
CA HIS A 56 -4.65 -6.01 21.31
C HIS A 56 -5.89 -5.70 20.50
N VAL A 57 -6.25 -6.62 19.60
CA VAL A 57 -7.53 -6.58 18.89
C VAL A 57 -8.65 -6.93 19.87
N LYS A 58 -9.81 -6.27 19.74
CA LYS A 58 -10.99 -6.65 20.50
C LYS A 58 -11.47 -8.04 20.04
N ASN A 59 -11.64 -8.96 21.00
CA ASN A 59 -11.97 -10.36 20.74
C ASN A 59 -10.88 -11.05 19.90
N GLU A 60 -9.63 -10.93 20.34
CA GLU A 60 -8.48 -11.64 19.77
C GLU A 60 -8.76 -13.15 19.66
N SER A 61 -8.38 -13.75 18.54
CA SER A 61 -8.51 -15.18 18.31
C SER A 61 -7.72 -15.98 19.34
N THR A 62 -8.27 -17.10 19.82
CA THR A 62 -7.58 -17.99 20.78
C THR A 62 -6.61 -18.94 20.09
N ARG A 63 -6.06 -18.55 18.94
CA ARG A 63 -5.21 -19.42 18.12
C ARG A 63 -3.88 -19.66 18.83
N ASP A 64 -3.51 -20.93 18.97
CA ASP A 64 -2.22 -21.29 19.56
C ASP A 64 -1.08 -20.86 18.60
N GLY A 65 -0.26 -19.90 19.04
CA GLY A 65 0.90 -19.42 18.29
C GLY A 65 1.91 -20.52 17.93
N SER A 66 1.91 -21.65 18.64
CA SER A 66 2.76 -22.81 18.32
C SER A 66 2.32 -23.53 17.05
N THR A 67 1.08 -23.35 16.61
CA THR A 67 0.49 -23.95 15.40
C THR A 67 0.70 -23.10 14.14
N ARG A 68 1.51 -22.04 14.23
CA ARG A 68 1.78 -21.17 13.10
C ARG A 68 2.57 -21.89 12.03
N GLU A 69 2.23 -21.58 10.77
CA GLU A 69 3.03 -22.05 9.65
C GLU A 69 4.37 -21.31 9.64
N THR A 70 5.47 -22.07 9.69
CA THR A 70 6.80 -21.53 9.45
C THR A 70 6.90 -21.13 7.98
N PRO A 71 7.19 -19.86 7.65
CA PRO A 71 7.36 -19.44 6.28
C PRO A 71 8.44 -20.26 5.55
N SER A 72 8.18 -20.65 4.30
CA SER A 72 9.11 -21.43 3.47
C SER A 72 10.42 -20.70 3.12
N ASP A 73 10.46 -19.40 3.38
CA ASP A 73 11.56 -18.48 3.11
C ASP A 73 12.35 -18.09 4.38
N ASN A 74 12.11 -18.78 5.50
CA ASN A 74 12.77 -18.56 6.79
C ASN A 74 12.56 -17.16 7.38
N ALA A 75 11.52 -16.42 6.96
CA ALA A 75 11.22 -15.15 7.58
C ALA A 75 10.86 -15.31 9.06
N PRO A 76 11.21 -14.32 9.91
CA PRO A 76 10.97 -14.38 11.34
C PRO A 76 9.48 -14.25 11.71
N VAL A 77 8.63 -13.84 10.76
CA VAL A 77 7.20 -13.62 10.98
C VAL A 77 6.38 -14.48 10.03
N GLY A 78 5.35 -15.15 10.58
CA GLY A 78 4.48 -16.09 9.87
C GLY A 78 3.69 -15.46 8.72
N ASN A 79 3.32 -16.30 7.75
CA ASN A 79 2.45 -15.93 6.62
C ASN A 79 0.95 -15.98 6.95
N ASP A 80 0.62 -16.24 8.21
CA ASP A 80 -0.72 -16.56 8.72
C ASP A 80 -1.12 -15.68 9.90
N VAL A 81 -0.44 -14.55 10.07
CA VAL A 81 -0.67 -13.59 11.15
C VAL A 81 -1.91 -12.76 10.86
N VAL A 82 -2.94 -12.89 11.69
CA VAL A 82 -4.24 -12.23 11.46
C VAL A 82 -4.49 -11.10 12.44
N ASP A 83 -4.57 -11.40 13.73
CA ASP A 83 -5.03 -10.49 14.77
C ASP A 83 -4.14 -10.48 16.01
N ASP A 84 -2.91 -10.99 15.88
CA ASP A 84 -1.95 -11.03 16.98
C ASP A 84 -1.70 -9.65 17.59
N PRO A 85 -1.33 -9.59 18.87
CA PRO A 85 -1.00 -8.35 19.52
C PRO A 85 0.26 -7.72 18.91
N LEU A 86 0.23 -6.40 18.75
CA LEU A 86 1.32 -5.65 18.16
C LEU A 86 2.15 -4.97 19.25
N THR A 87 3.45 -5.18 19.22
CA THR A 87 4.38 -4.46 20.10
C THR A 87 4.49 -3.00 19.68
N ILE A 88 4.94 -2.13 20.60
CA ILE A 88 5.26 -0.73 20.31
C ILE A 88 6.22 -0.61 19.11
N GLN A 89 7.24 -1.46 19.04
CA GLN A 89 8.23 -1.44 17.97
C GLN A 89 7.63 -1.84 16.61
N ALA A 90 6.72 -2.81 16.59
CA ALA A 90 5.99 -3.17 15.39
C ALA A 90 5.09 -2.03 14.92
N LEU A 91 4.34 -1.39 15.83
CA LEU A 91 3.47 -0.25 15.51
C LEU A 91 4.24 0.96 14.98
N LYS A 92 5.41 1.26 15.55
CA LYS A 92 6.30 2.33 15.06
C LYS A 92 6.76 2.11 13.61
N ARG A 93 6.75 0.87 13.12
CA ARG A 93 7.08 0.54 11.73
C ARG A 93 5.89 0.63 10.79
N VAL A 94 4.66 0.73 11.30
CA VAL A 94 3.46 0.82 10.47
C VAL A 94 3.25 2.26 10.03
N ILE A 95 3.09 2.47 8.72
CA ILE A 95 2.73 3.77 8.16
C ILE A 95 1.58 3.64 7.14
N PRO A 96 0.75 4.68 6.95
CA PRO A 96 -0.22 4.70 5.88
C PRO A 96 0.47 4.57 4.51
N GLY A 97 -0.03 3.65 3.67
CA GLY A 97 0.47 3.44 2.31
C GLY A 97 -0.31 4.23 1.27
N PHE A 98 0.28 4.32 0.07
CA PHE A 98 -0.38 4.82 -1.14
C PHE A 98 -0.08 3.89 -2.32
N LEU A 99 -1.00 3.86 -3.28
CA LEU A 99 -0.90 3.08 -4.52
C LEU A 99 -0.89 4.01 -5.73
N ARG A 100 0.00 3.77 -6.69
CA ARG A 100 0.02 4.56 -7.92
C ARG A 100 -1.06 4.02 -8.85
N VAL A 101 -1.83 4.93 -9.43
CA VAL A 101 -2.88 4.58 -10.38
C VAL A 101 -2.79 5.41 -11.64
N GLU A 102 -3.18 4.80 -12.76
CA GLU A 102 -3.32 5.43 -14.06
C GLU A 102 -4.79 5.30 -14.47
N ALA A 103 -5.21 6.15 -15.40
CA ALA A 103 -6.55 6.13 -15.95
C ALA A 103 -6.42 5.56 -17.35
N LEU A 104 -7.16 4.50 -17.63
CA LEU A 104 -7.13 3.78 -18.90
C LEU A 104 -7.27 4.77 -20.06
N ASP A 105 -6.25 4.85 -20.92
CA ASP A 105 -6.23 5.78 -22.05
C ASP A 105 -7.24 5.30 -23.10
N ASP A 106 -8.29 6.09 -23.32
CA ASP A 106 -9.37 5.80 -24.26
C ASP A 106 -9.27 6.57 -25.57
N ARG A 107 -8.24 7.41 -25.72
CA ARG A 107 -8.02 8.23 -26.93
C ARG A 107 -7.68 7.38 -28.15
N PHE A 108 -7.32 6.10 -27.95
CA PHE A 108 -7.00 5.16 -29.01
C PHE A 108 -7.92 3.93 -28.92
N GLU A 109 -8.73 3.70 -29.96
CA GLU A 109 -9.61 2.51 -30.02
C GLU A 109 -8.83 1.19 -29.89
N SER A 110 -7.59 1.17 -30.40
CA SER A 110 -6.68 0.02 -30.37
C SER A 110 -5.82 -0.07 -29.10
N HIS A 111 -6.19 0.60 -28.01
CA HIS A 111 -5.39 0.60 -26.78
C HIS A 111 -5.13 -0.82 -26.27
N GLN A 112 -3.87 -1.11 -25.94
CA GLN A 112 -3.41 -2.48 -25.75
C GLN A 112 -3.97 -3.20 -24.52
N LEU A 113 -4.55 -2.44 -23.58
CA LEU A 113 -5.22 -2.92 -22.37
C LEU A 113 -6.75 -3.03 -22.51
N ARG A 114 -7.31 -2.72 -23.69
CA ARG A 114 -8.73 -2.90 -23.98
C ARG A 114 -9.04 -4.34 -24.40
N ASN A 115 -10.29 -4.61 -24.74
CA ASN A 115 -10.77 -5.88 -25.29
C ASN A 115 -10.54 -7.07 -24.35
N GLY A 116 -10.89 -6.90 -23.07
CA GLY A 116 -10.83 -7.96 -22.07
C GLY A 116 -9.43 -8.28 -21.54
N VAL A 117 -8.39 -7.57 -21.98
CA VAL A 117 -7.01 -7.80 -21.50
C VAL A 117 -6.89 -7.60 -19.99
N LEU A 118 -7.54 -6.55 -19.46
CA LEU A 118 -7.59 -6.29 -18.02
C LEU A 118 -8.40 -7.33 -17.25
N ASP A 119 -9.10 -8.24 -17.94
CA ASP A 119 -9.79 -9.37 -17.31
C ASP A 119 -8.85 -10.56 -17.15
N GLU A 120 -7.63 -10.53 -17.69
CA GLU A 120 -6.68 -11.66 -17.68
C GLU A 120 -5.37 -11.29 -16.95
N PHE A 121 -5.50 -10.68 -15.77
CA PHE A 121 -4.39 -10.24 -14.96
C PHE A 121 -3.81 -11.36 -14.09
N THR A 122 -2.55 -11.17 -13.67
CA THR A 122 -1.80 -12.17 -12.88
C THR A 122 -2.54 -12.53 -11.59
N PHE A 123 -2.64 -13.84 -11.31
CA PHE A 123 -3.27 -14.43 -10.12
C PHE A 123 -4.80 -14.33 -10.00
N LYS A 124 -5.53 -13.80 -10.98
CA LYS A 124 -7.01 -13.73 -10.96
C LYS A 124 -7.68 -15.06 -10.63
N GLU A 125 -7.26 -16.16 -11.26
CA GLU A 125 -7.87 -17.48 -11.03
C GLU A 125 -7.58 -18.03 -9.61
N LYS A 126 -6.46 -17.61 -9.02
CA LYS A 126 -5.98 -18.09 -7.72
C LYS A 126 -6.58 -17.30 -6.55
N VAL A 127 -6.71 -16.00 -6.75
CA VAL A 127 -7.39 -15.08 -5.84
C VAL A 127 -8.36 -14.26 -6.69
N PRO A 128 -9.60 -14.75 -6.90
CA PRO A 128 -10.61 -13.95 -7.58
C PRO A 128 -10.93 -12.72 -6.74
N ALA A 129 -11.39 -11.66 -7.40
CA ALA A 129 -11.93 -10.51 -6.68
C ALA A 129 -13.24 -10.90 -5.99
N HIS A 130 -13.45 -10.42 -4.77
CA HIS A 130 -14.71 -10.60 -4.05
C HIS A 130 -15.88 -10.08 -4.89
N PRO A 131 -17.01 -10.82 -5.02
CA PRO A 131 -18.10 -10.47 -5.93
C PRO A 131 -18.68 -9.09 -5.68
N GLU A 132 -18.72 -8.67 -4.41
CA GLU A 132 -19.22 -7.34 -4.07
C GLU A 132 -18.29 -6.23 -4.51
N TYR A 133 -16.97 -6.43 -4.51
CA TYR A 133 -15.98 -5.35 -4.69
C TYR A 133 -15.28 -5.32 -6.06
N GLY A 134 -15.33 -6.43 -6.82
CA GLY A 134 -14.68 -6.53 -8.12
C GLY A 134 -15.31 -5.65 -9.20
N SER A 135 -14.63 -5.51 -10.34
CA SER A 135 -15.09 -4.72 -11.49
C SER A 135 -16.40 -5.22 -12.13
N SER A 136 -16.77 -6.47 -11.87
CA SER A 136 -18.07 -7.05 -12.25
C SER A 136 -19.22 -6.66 -11.33
N SER A 137 -18.93 -6.03 -10.18
CA SER A 137 -19.94 -5.57 -9.25
C SER A 137 -20.73 -4.40 -9.83
N ALA A 138 -22.01 -4.31 -9.49
CA ALA A 138 -22.81 -3.12 -9.77
C ALA A 138 -22.34 -1.91 -8.94
N SER A 139 -21.65 -2.16 -7.83
CA SER A 139 -21.16 -1.15 -6.92
C SER A 139 -19.79 -0.65 -7.39
N ASN A 140 -19.77 0.57 -7.93
CA ASN A 140 -18.53 1.31 -8.22
C ASN A 140 -17.94 1.84 -6.90
N TRP A 141 -17.13 1.01 -6.22
CA TRP A 141 -16.63 1.33 -4.88
C TRP A 141 -15.57 2.40 -4.81
N ILE A 142 -14.82 2.58 -5.90
CA ILE A 142 -13.80 3.62 -6.01
C ILE A 142 -14.41 4.81 -6.74
N ASP A 143 -14.51 5.95 -6.08
CA ASP A 143 -14.83 7.24 -6.67
C ASP A 143 -13.56 7.88 -7.27
N PRO A 144 -13.43 7.94 -8.60
CA PRO A 144 -12.28 8.54 -9.25
C PRO A 144 -12.18 10.05 -9.00
N ASN A 145 -13.22 10.70 -8.51
CA ASN A 145 -13.18 12.13 -8.22
C ASN A 145 -12.21 12.48 -7.09
N VAL A 146 -11.95 11.53 -6.19
CA VAL A 146 -11.02 11.71 -5.08
C VAL A 146 -9.56 11.81 -5.56
N CYS A 147 -9.16 10.94 -6.50
CA CYS A 147 -7.78 10.83 -6.95
C CYS A 147 -7.50 11.52 -8.30
N CYS A 148 -8.49 11.49 -9.19
CA CYS A 148 -8.25 11.39 -10.63
C CYS A 148 -9.18 12.27 -11.48
N ALA A 149 -10.13 13.03 -10.92
CA ALA A 149 -10.96 13.95 -11.73
C ALA A 149 -10.35 15.35 -11.80
N GLU A 150 -9.98 15.81 -13.00
CA GLU A 150 -9.59 17.22 -13.24
C GLU A 150 -10.71 17.91 -14.02
N ASP A 151 -10.91 19.19 -13.73
CA ASP A 151 -11.74 20.07 -14.55
C ASP A 151 -11.07 20.32 -15.91
N GLU A 152 -11.87 20.46 -16.97
CA GLU A 152 -11.36 20.50 -18.34
C GLU A 152 -10.56 21.78 -18.69
N PRO A 153 -9.58 21.66 -19.61
CA PRO A 153 -9.07 20.42 -20.20
C PRO A 153 -8.00 19.75 -19.32
N GLY A 154 -8.00 18.42 -19.28
CA GLY A 154 -7.00 17.63 -18.56
C GLY A 154 -5.57 18.02 -18.94
N ARG A 155 -4.68 18.14 -17.94
CA ARG A 155 -3.27 18.46 -18.17
C ARG A 155 -2.54 17.24 -18.72
N GLY A 156 -1.88 17.38 -19.86
CA GLY A 156 -1.02 16.32 -20.44
C GLY A 156 -1.80 15.14 -21.01
N ASN A 157 -1.53 13.93 -20.51
CA ASN A 157 -2.15 12.67 -20.95
C ASN A 157 -3.31 12.21 -20.07
N MET A 158 -3.78 13.10 -19.21
CA MET A 158 -4.83 12.80 -18.27
C MET A 158 -6.19 12.65 -18.95
N LYS A 159 -6.86 11.54 -18.67
CA LYS A 159 -8.25 11.33 -19.09
C LYS A 159 -9.17 12.25 -18.27
N PRO A 160 -10.04 13.07 -18.89
CA PRO A 160 -11.04 13.84 -18.16
C PRO A 160 -12.09 12.89 -17.60
N ASN A 161 -12.52 13.11 -16.36
CA ASN A 161 -13.63 12.40 -15.70
C ASN A 161 -13.54 10.86 -15.85
N PRO A 162 -12.43 10.21 -15.42
CA PRO A 162 -12.34 8.76 -15.48
C PRO A 162 -13.44 8.12 -14.63
N VAL A 163 -13.94 6.96 -15.06
CA VAL A 163 -14.87 6.15 -14.25
C VAL A 163 -14.11 5.11 -13.42
N SER A 164 -14.77 4.52 -12.42
CA SER A 164 -14.15 3.56 -11.48
C SER A 164 -13.37 2.44 -12.18
N ASN A 165 -13.93 1.89 -13.26
CA ASN A 165 -13.32 0.82 -14.05
C ASN A 165 -12.19 1.27 -14.99
N ASP A 166 -11.94 2.58 -15.13
CA ASP A 166 -10.77 3.10 -15.82
C ASP A 166 -9.53 3.13 -14.92
N ILE A 167 -9.69 3.05 -13.60
CA ILE A 167 -8.59 3.20 -12.66
C ILE A 167 -7.82 1.88 -12.57
N ILE A 168 -6.57 1.92 -13.02
CA ILE A 168 -5.70 0.75 -13.11
C ILE A 168 -4.42 0.96 -12.32
N LEU A 169 -3.96 -0.11 -11.69
CA LEU A 169 -2.63 -0.24 -11.13
C LEU A 169 -1.74 -0.95 -12.13
N TRP A 170 -0.43 -0.73 -12.04
CA TRP A 170 0.58 -1.53 -12.72
C TRP A 170 1.59 -2.04 -11.71
N GLU A 171 2.06 -3.26 -11.91
CA GLU A 171 3.13 -3.93 -11.13
C GLU A 171 2.79 -4.21 -9.65
N THR A 172 1.76 -3.57 -9.09
CA THR A 172 1.12 -3.97 -7.84
C THR A 172 0.10 -5.07 -8.13
N ASN A 173 0.27 -6.22 -7.49
CA ASN A 173 -0.65 -7.34 -7.61
C ASN A 173 -0.80 -8.04 -6.26
N ILE A 174 -1.81 -8.91 -6.16
CA ILE A 174 -2.15 -9.60 -4.92
C ILE A 174 -1.04 -10.53 -4.42
N GLY A 175 -0.18 -11.05 -5.30
CA GLY A 175 0.73 -12.17 -5.00
C GLY A 175 1.71 -11.92 -3.85
N ALA A 176 2.02 -10.66 -3.55
CA ALA A 176 2.90 -10.29 -2.45
C ALA A 176 2.17 -9.60 -1.28
N ALA A 177 0.91 -9.22 -1.49
CA ALA A 177 0.09 -8.55 -0.50
C ALA A 177 -0.47 -9.53 0.53
N GLY A 178 -0.75 -9.02 1.72
CA GLY A 178 -1.50 -9.73 2.75
C GLY A 178 -2.58 -8.85 3.34
N VAL A 179 -3.25 -9.36 4.34
CA VAL A 179 -4.21 -8.60 5.16
C VAL A 179 -3.94 -8.86 6.64
N ARG A 180 -4.24 -7.88 7.48
CA ARG A 180 -4.15 -8.01 8.92
C ARG A 180 -5.28 -7.23 9.58
N LYS A 181 -5.81 -7.76 10.68
CA LYS A 181 -6.71 -7.06 11.57
C LYS A 181 -5.89 -6.32 12.62
N TYR A 182 -5.91 -5.00 12.56
CA TYR A 182 -5.34 -4.12 13.58
C TYR A 182 -6.36 -3.84 14.67
N PRO A 183 -5.92 -3.47 15.89
CA PRO A 183 -6.81 -2.92 16.89
C PRO A 183 -7.58 -1.70 16.37
N GLU A 184 -8.78 -1.49 16.92
CA GLU A 184 -9.59 -0.30 16.60
C GLU A 184 -8.82 0.98 16.95
N PRO A 185 -8.93 2.05 16.13
CA PRO A 185 -9.91 2.25 15.07
C PRO A 185 -9.42 1.91 13.64
N LEU A 186 -8.26 1.25 13.48
CA LEU A 186 -7.76 0.90 12.15
C LEU A 186 -8.54 -0.27 11.54
N GLY A 187 -8.78 -1.32 12.33
CA GLY A 187 -9.51 -2.51 11.88
C GLY A 187 -8.75 -3.28 10.78
N TRP A 188 -9.48 -3.74 9.77
CA TRP A 188 -8.92 -4.56 8.68
C TRP A 188 -8.14 -3.73 7.66
N MET A 189 -6.87 -4.09 7.46
CA MET A 189 -5.96 -3.42 6.55
C MET A 189 -5.29 -4.40 5.59
N GLY A 190 -5.07 -3.98 4.34
CA GLY A 190 -4.13 -4.61 3.43
C GLY A 190 -2.70 -4.28 3.83
N ALA A 191 -1.85 -5.30 3.93
CA ALA A 191 -0.42 -5.17 4.22
C ALA A 191 0.39 -5.30 2.93
N MET A 192 1.15 -4.26 2.60
CA MET A 192 1.95 -4.22 1.39
C MET A 192 3.26 -4.99 1.55
N PRO A 193 3.88 -5.45 0.44
CA PRO A 193 5.17 -6.13 0.49
C PRO A 193 6.23 -5.24 1.14
N VAL A 194 6.99 -5.82 2.06
CA VAL A 194 8.12 -5.21 2.78
C VAL A 194 9.20 -6.27 2.98
N GLN A 195 10.46 -5.85 3.21
CA GLN A 195 11.57 -6.76 3.50
C GLN A 195 11.27 -7.69 4.69
N ASP A 196 11.77 -8.92 4.64
CA ASP A 196 11.43 -10.01 5.57
C ASP A 196 11.62 -9.68 7.05
N ILE A 197 12.67 -8.93 7.38
CA ILE A 197 12.98 -8.50 8.75
C ILE A 197 12.13 -7.33 9.24
N ALA A 198 11.38 -6.70 8.33
CA ALA A 198 10.50 -5.57 8.56
C ALA A 198 9.02 -5.96 8.63
N ASP A 199 8.70 -7.19 8.24
CA ASP A 199 7.33 -7.63 8.13
C ASP A 199 6.69 -7.64 9.53
N VAL A 200 5.64 -6.84 9.69
CA VAL A 200 4.87 -6.77 10.93
C VAL A 200 3.98 -8.03 11.06
N GLY A 201 3.91 -8.82 9.99
CA GLY A 201 3.11 -10.03 9.88
C GLY A 201 1.75 -9.71 9.30
N SER A 202 1.33 -10.54 8.36
CA SER A 202 -0.01 -10.50 7.80
C SER A 202 -0.37 -11.88 7.26
N PHE A 203 -1.67 -12.11 7.08
CA PHE A 203 -2.19 -13.26 6.39
C PHE A 203 -1.93 -13.06 4.89
N TRP A 204 -0.94 -13.78 4.37
CA TRP A 204 -0.48 -13.64 2.99
C TRP A 204 -1.49 -14.24 2.02
N SER A 205 -1.71 -13.59 0.88
CA SER A 205 -2.63 -14.07 -0.16
C SER A 205 -2.29 -15.46 -0.70
N GLY A 206 -1.02 -15.88 -0.62
CA GLY A 206 -0.52 -17.17 -1.06
C GLY A 206 -0.49 -18.25 0.02
N TYR A 207 -0.97 -17.94 1.24
CA TYR A 207 -1.08 -18.89 2.34
C TYR A 207 -1.76 -20.20 1.89
N GLY A 208 -1.24 -21.34 2.34
CA GLY A 208 -1.70 -22.66 1.88
C GLY A 208 -1.28 -23.03 0.45
N ASN A 209 -0.18 -22.44 -0.06
CA ASN A 209 0.41 -22.74 -1.37
C ASN A 209 -0.55 -22.52 -2.56
N ILE A 210 -1.43 -21.51 -2.48
CA ILE A 210 -2.47 -21.25 -3.49
C ILE A 210 -1.87 -20.94 -4.88
N PHE A 211 -0.68 -20.33 -4.90
CA PHE A 211 0.02 -19.99 -6.14
C PHE A 211 0.83 -21.14 -6.73
N GLY A 212 1.07 -22.23 -5.98
CA GLY A 212 1.87 -23.36 -6.42
C GLY A 212 3.25 -22.93 -6.92
N ASP A 213 3.68 -23.50 -8.04
CA ASP A 213 5.00 -23.23 -8.62
C ASP A 213 5.18 -21.79 -9.13
N ALA A 214 4.09 -21.05 -9.35
CA ALA A 214 4.19 -19.65 -9.77
C ALA A 214 4.81 -18.77 -8.67
N LEU A 215 4.60 -19.12 -7.39
CA LEU A 215 5.10 -18.37 -6.26
C LEU A 215 5.24 -19.25 -5.01
N LYS A 216 6.44 -19.81 -4.82
CA LYS A 216 6.74 -20.77 -3.73
C LYS A 216 6.83 -20.14 -2.34
N SER A 217 7.10 -18.84 -2.28
CA SER A 217 7.26 -18.09 -1.04
C SER A 217 6.78 -16.65 -1.21
N ARG A 218 6.53 -15.95 -0.11
CA ARG A 218 6.02 -14.59 -0.14
C ARG A 218 7.10 -13.66 -0.71
N PRO A 219 6.83 -12.90 -1.78
CA PRO A 219 7.77 -11.89 -2.26
C PRO A 219 7.80 -10.72 -1.28
N ARG A 220 8.78 -10.72 -0.39
CA ARG A 220 8.97 -9.67 0.62
C ARG A 220 9.91 -8.56 0.14
N ARG A 221 10.96 -8.90 -0.60
CA ARG A 221 11.78 -7.94 -1.37
C ARG A 221 11.71 -8.25 -2.87
N VAL A 222 10.86 -7.51 -3.59
CA VAL A 222 10.99 -7.39 -5.04
C VAL A 222 11.15 -5.90 -5.33
N ASP A 223 12.33 -5.49 -5.78
CA ASP A 223 12.59 -4.08 -6.10
C ASP A 223 11.54 -3.55 -7.12
N GLN A 224 11.05 -4.45 -7.99
CA GLN A 224 9.95 -4.19 -8.94
C GLN A 224 8.61 -3.91 -8.27
N THR A 225 8.30 -4.49 -7.09
CA THR A 225 7.04 -4.25 -6.36
C THR A 225 7.16 -3.17 -5.28
N LEU A 226 8.37 -2.91 -4.78
CA LEU A 226 8.64 -1.87 -3.77
C LEU A 226 8.67 -0.47 -4.37
N GLY A 227 9.28 -0.30 -5.54
CA GLY A 227 9.38 0.98 -6.25
C GLY A 227 8.06 1.53 -6.81
N GLN A 228 6.97 0.76 -6.75
CA GLN A 228 5.68 1.08 -7.37
C GLN A 228 4.57 1.41 -6.37
N GLN A 229 4.82 1.20 -5.09
CA GLN A 229 3.99 1.73 -4.02
C GLN A 229 4.27 3.25 -3.94
N ALA A 230 3.24 4.08 -4.07
CA ALA A 230 3.33 5.49 -4.45
C ALA A 230 4.02 6.38 -3.41
N GLY A 231 5.35 6.46 -3.43
CA GLY A 231 6.12 7.29 -2.51
C GLY A 231 5.70 7.15 -1.05
N PHE A 232 5.82 8.24 -0.28
CA PHE A 232 5.35 8.31 1.10
C PHE A 232 4.92 9.75 1.45
N MET A 233 4.14 9.88 2.53
CA MET A 233 4.00 11.15 3.24
C MET A 233 4.54 10.95 4.64
N ALA A 234 5.00 12.04 5.26
CA ALA A 234 5.48 11.99 6.62
C ALA A 234 5.22 13.33 7.31
N THR A 235 4.79 13.26 8.57
CA THR A 235 4.82 14.41 9.47
C THR A 235 6.27 14.72 9.86
N ARG A 236 6.50 15.91 10.43
CA ARG A 236 7.81 16.25 10.96
C ARG A 236 8.31 15.25 12.01
N SER A 237 7.45 14.76 12.90
CA SER A 237 7.82 13.77 13.91
C SER A 237 8.20 12.44 13.28
N GLN A 238 7.45 11.99 12.28
CA GLN A 238 7.75 10.77 11.53
C GLN A 238 9.10 10.89 10.80
N ILE A 239 9.42 12.03 10.20
CA ILE A 239 10.73 12.24 9.55
C ILE A 239 11.89 12.14 10.54
N LEU A 240 11.75 12.75 11.72
CA LEU A 240 12.78 12.65 12.76
C LEU A 240 12.91 11.22 13.28
N PHE A 241 11.79 10.50 13.40
CA PHE A 241 11.81 9.09 13.75
C PHE A 241 12.49 8.25 12.66
N PHE A 242 12.20 8.50 11.39
CA PHE A 242 12.86 7.82 10.28
C PHE A 242 14.37 8.06 10.33
N ASP A 243 14.80 9.29 10.58
CA ASP A 243 16.22 9.64 10.72
C ASP A 243 16.92 8.86 11.84
N GLU A 244 16.21 8.56 12.92
CA GLU A 244 16.72 7.74 14.03
C GLU A 244 16.84 6.25 13.67
N ILE A 245 15.86 5.70 12.95
CA ILE A 245 15.77 4.24 12.72
C ILE A 245 16.40 3.77 11.41
N CYS A 246 16.57 4.66 10.44
CA CYS A 246 17.16 4.34 9.16
C CYS A 246 18.68 4.18 9.34
N PRO A 247 19.28 3.05 8.92
CA PRO A 247 20.73 2.93 8.83
C PRO A 247 21.30 4.11 8.02
N GLY A 248 22.15 4.92 8.65
CA GLY A 248 22.84 6.03 7.97
C GLY A 248 22.06 7.34 7.96
N GLY A 249 20.92 7.38 8.66
CA GLY A 249 20.02 8.51 8.71
C GLY A 249 18.99 8.50 7.58
N PHE A 250 18.03 9.41 7.66
CA PHE A 250 17.02 9.65 6.63
C PHE A 250 17.18 11.04 6.03
N LEU A 251 17.77 11.98 6.78
CA LEU A 251 18.02 13.35 6.38
C LEU A 251 19.46 13.51 5.88
N PRO A 252 19.69 14.43 4.93
CA PRO A 252 21.05 14.78 4.52
C PRO A 252 21.81 15.47 5.68
N PRO A 253 23.15 15.43 5.67
CA PRO A 253 24.00 14.84 4.63
C PRO A 253 24.12 13.31 4.74
N TYR A 254 24.03 12.64 3.59
CA TYR A 254 24.27 11.20 3.47
C TYR A 254 25.78 10.95 3.36
N GLU A 255 26.47 10.97 4.51
CA GLU A 255 27.93 10.98 4.56
C GLU A 255 28.57 9.59 4.41
N ASP A 256 27.82 8.50 4.67
CA ASP A 256 28.35 7.13 4.60
C ASP A 256 27.99 6.41 3.30
N ASP A 257 28.83 6.57 2.28
CA ASP A 257 28.69 5.87 1.00
C ASP A 257 28.61 4.33 1.12
N GLN A 258 29.05 3.72 2.23
CA GLN A 258 28.91 2.26 2.41
C GLN A 258 27.45 1.84 2.65
N GLN A 259 26.66 2.70 3.28
CA GLN A 259 25.27 2.41 3.62
C GLN A 259 24.31 2.72 2.45
N TRP A 260 24.71 3.61 1.53
CA TRP A 260 23.88 4.02 0.38
C TRP A 260 24.21 3.29 -0.93
N LYS A 261 25.31 2.54 -0.98
CA LYS A 261 25.79 1.85 -2.19
C LYS A 261 25.06 0.52 -2.41
N GLY A 262 24.09 0.53 -3.34
CA GLY A 262 23.42 -0.67 -3.85
C GLY A 262 21.91 -0.68 -3.68
N ASP A 263 21.35 0.25 -2.91
CA ASP A 263 19.93 0.27 -2.57
C ASP A 263 19.11 1.25 -3.41
N SER A 264 19.47 1.42 -4.69
CA SER A 264 18.86 2.43 -5.59
C SER A 264 18.98 3.88 -5.10
N LEU A 265 19.76 4.12 -4.04
CA LEU A 265 20.01 5.40 -3.37
C LEU A 265 21.33 6.03 -3.83
N GLN A 266 21.72 5.76 -5.07
CA GLN A 266 22.82 6.49 -5.66
C GLN A 266 22.36 7.94 -5.80
N ARG A 267 23.19 8.92 -5.44
CA ARG A 267 22.87 10.36 -5.57
C ARG A 267 22.42 10.78 -7.00
N HIS A 268 22.66 9.90 -7.98
CA HIS A 268 22.27 10.04 -9.38
C HIS A 268 20.91 9.44 -9.75
N ALA A 269 20.25 8.71 -8.85
CA ALA A 269 18.89 8.21 -9.04
C ALA A 269 17.87 9.31 -8.67
N VAL A 270 16.83 9.48 -9.47
CA VAL A 270 15.77 10.46 -9.16
C VAL A 270 14.98 10.00 -7.94
N GLU A 271 14.86 8.68 -7.76
CA GLU A 271 14.24 8.00 -6.64
C GLU A 271 14.97 8.23 -5.31
N PHE A 272 16.27 8.55 -5.35
CA PHE A 272 17.03 8.96 -4.17
C PHE A 272 16.50 10.28 -3.60
N TRP A 273 16.22 11.26 -4.46
CA TRP A 273 15.77 12.58 -4.06
C TRP A 273 14.27 12.64 -3.78
N SER A 274 13.47 11.85 -4.51
CA SER A 274 12.04 11.77 -4.25
C SER A 274 11.74 10.98 -2.96
N GLY A 275 12.69 10.17 -2.48
CA GLY A 275 12.66 9.46 -1.22
C GLY A 275 11.60 8.36 -1.17
N GLY A 276 11.85 7.36 -0.34
CA GLY A 276 10.88 6.36 0.05
C GLY A 276 11.37 4.93 -0.13
N PHE A 277 12.22 4.64 -1.12
CA PHE A 277 12.74 3.27 -1.25
C PHE A 277 13.52 2.84 0.00
N GLN A 278 14.32 3.74 0.58
CA GLN A 278 15.02 3.54 1.84
C GLN A 278 14.07 3.22 3.00
N LEU A 279 12.88 3.83 3.04
CA LEU A 279 11.93 3.62 4.12
C LEU A 279 11.50 2.16 4.22
N PHE A 280 11.40 1.48 3.09
CA PHE A 280 10.90 0.10 3.04
C PHE A 280 12.04 -0.93 2.93
N GLY A 281 13.14 -0.57 2.28
CA GLY A 281 14.29 -1.44 2.06
C GLY A 281 15.38 -1.37 3.13
N GLN A 282 15.44 -0.30 3.94
CA GLN A 282 16.47 -0.12 4.97
C GLN A 282 15.89 0.28 6.33
N CYS A 283 14.92 1.19 6.35
CA CYS A 283 14.24 1.63 7.57
C CYS A 283 13.11 0.68 7.98
N LEU A 284 12.81 -0.32 7.13
CA LEU A 284 11.96 -1.45 7.46
C LEU A 284 10.54 -1.04 7.89
N LEU A 285 9.99 -0.01 7.25
CA LEU A 285 8.62 0.43 7.45
C LEU A 285 7.65 -0.44 6.65
N ASN A 286 6.49 -0.74 7.24
CA ASN A 286 5.42 -1.52 6.65
C ASN A 286 4.25 -0.61 6.28
N ARG A 287 3.84 -0.65 5.01
CA ARG A 287 2.75 0.16 4.49
C ARG A 287 1.43 -0.57 4.58
N VAL A 288 0.43 0.12 5.12
CA VAL A 288 -0.93 -0.42 5.24
C VAL A 288 -1.95 0.38 4.43
N LEU A 289 -2.88 -0.35 3.83
CA LEU A 289 -4.00 0.16 3.05
C LEU A 289 -5.29 -0.16 3.78
N SER A 290 -6.20 0.80 3.90
CA SER A 290 -7.52 0.53 4.44
C SER A 290 -8.33 -0.34 3.50
N LEU A 291 -9.09 -1.30 4.05
CA LEU A 291 -10.04 -2.10 3.28
C LEU A 291 -11.42 -1.45 3.18
N ASP A 292 -11.65 -0.33 3.88
CA ASP A 292 -12.83 0.51 3.69
C ASP A 292 -12.74 1.23 2.33
N PRO A 293 -13.73 1.07 1.43
CA PRO A 293 -13.66 1.66 0.09
C PRO A 293 -13.40 3.16 0.07
N LYS A 294 -14.02 3.92 0.97
CA LYS A 294 -13.89 5.39 1.03
C LYS A 294 -12.50 5.79 1.50
N ARG A 295 -11.88 5.04 2.41
CA ARG A 295 -10.48 5.29 2.79
C ARG A 295 -9.51 4.80 1.73
N PHE A 296 -9.81 3.67 1.09
CA PHE A 296 -8.98 3.07 0.05
C PHE A 296 -8.81 3.98 -1.17
N GLU A 297 -9.90 4.59 -1.67
CA GLU A 297 -9.83 5.54 -2.80
C GLU A 297 -8.94 6.76 -2.48
N ARG A 298 -8.88 7.19 -1.20
CA ARG A 298 -7.99 8.27 -0.73
C ARG A 298 -6.53 7.84 -0.60
N GLN A 299 -6.22 6.57 -0.83
CA GLN A 299 -4.86 6.04 -0.90
C GLN A 299 -4.39 5.81 -2.34
N LEU A 300 -5.20 6.17 -3.34
CA LEU A 300 -4.83 6.07 -4.75
C LEU A 300 -4.26 7.41 -5.24
N LEU A 301 -3.01 7.41 -5.69
CA LEU A 301 -2.34 8.60 -6.24
C LEU A 301 -2.28 8.51 -7.75
N TYR A 302 -2.91 9.47 -8.42
CA TYR A 302 -2.98 9.50 -9.87
C TYR A 302 -1.66 9.90 -10.50
N HIS A 303 -1.15 9.08 -11.42
CA HIS A 303 0.02 9.35 -12.22
C HIS A 303 -0.36 10.02 -13.55
N THR A 304 -0.14 11.33 -13.61
CA THR A 304 -0.62 12.21 -14.67
C THR A 304 0.09 12.00 -16.01
N ALA A 305 1.32 11.47 -16.02
CA ALA A 305 2.06 11.17 -17.24
C ALA A 305 1.42 10.07 -18.09
N ASN A 306 0.70 9.14 -17.43
CA ASN A 306 -0.04 8.05 -18.04
C ASN A 306 0.79 7.18 -19.03
N ASN A 307 2.09 7.02 -18.75
CA ASN A 307 3.05 6.42 -19.67
C ASN A 307 3.30 4.93 -19.40
N LYS A 308 2.89 4.41 -18.23
CA LYS A 308 3.16 3.01 -17.85
C LYS A 308 2.36 2.05 -18.68
N GLN A 309 1.12 2.43 -19.03
CA GLN A 309 0.28 1.75 -20.01
C GLN A 309 0.97 1.41 -21.35
N ARG A 310 2.02 2.14 -21.77
CA ARG A 310 2.76 1.87 -23.02
C ARG A 310 4.06 1.10 -22.81
N THR A 311 4.61 1.13 -21.61
CA THR A 311 5.97 0.65 -21.32
C THR A 311 5.98 -0.66 -20.53
N LYS A 312 4.86 -1.04 -19.91
CA LYS A 312 4.75 -2.26 -19.10
C LYS A 312 3.95 -3.36 -19.81
N GLY A 313 4.25 -4.60 -19.43
CA GLY A 313 3.55 -5.78 -19.95
C GLY A 313 2.09 -5.81 -19.47
N LYS A 314 1.18 -6.21 -20.37
CA LYS A 314 -0.28 -6.18 -20.14
C LYS A 314 -0.75 -6.93 -18.88
N LYS A 315 -0.10 -8.07 -18.56
CA LYS A 315 -0.44 -8.91 -17.40
C LYS A 315 -0.08 -8.31 -16.04
N LEU A 316 0.65 -7.19 -16.05
CA LEU A 316 1.04 -6.46 -14.84
C LEU A 316 -0.01 -5.43 -14.42
N PHE A 317 -1.05 -5.23 -15.23
CA PHE A 317 -2.12 -4.30 -14.92
C PHE A 317 -3.27 -5.01 -14.23
N VAL A 318 -3.86 -4.34 -13.23
CA VAL A 318 -5.06 -4.79 -12.53
C VAL A 318 -5.95 -3.57 -12.30
N ARG A 319 -7.27 -3.72 -12.39
CA ARG A 319 -8.18 -2.62 -12.02
C ARG A 319 -8.16 -2.41 -10.51
N ALA A 320 -8.32 -1.18 -10.06
CA ALA A 320 -8.29 -0.89 -8.64
C ALA A 320 -9.43 -1.57 -7.87
N ASN A 321 -10.62 -1.67 -8.45
CA ASN A 321 -11.73 -2.45 -7.89
C ASN A 321 -11.37 -3.94 -7.77
N ASP A 322 -10.76 -4.52 -8.81
CA ASP A 322 -10.35 -5.93 -8.79
C ASP A 322 -9.32 -6.18 -7.69
N PHE A 323 -8.32 -5.30 -7.54
CA PHE A 323 -7.31 -5.42 -6.49
C PHE A 323 -7.91 -5.28 -5.08
N LEU A 324 -8.79 -4.29 -4.86
CA LEU A 324 -9.53 -4.16 -3.59
C LEU A 324 -10.37 -5.40 -3.31
N GLY A 325 -11.08 -5.92 -4.30
CA GLY A 325 -11.85 -7.14 -4.18
C GLY A 325 -10.98 -8.36 -3.88
N GLN A 326 -9.79 -8.47 -4.46
CA GLN A 326 -8.85 -9.52 -4.12
C GLN A 326 -8.41 -9.44 -2.65
N LEU A 327 -8.15 -8.24 -2.13
CA LEU A 327 -7.82 -8.06 -0.72
C LEU A 327 -8.97 -8.49 0.19
N HIS A 328 -10.23 -8.19 -0.16
CA HIS A 328 -11.40 -8.69 0.59
C HIS A 328 -11.53 -10.22 0.54
N THR A 329 -11.24 -10.86 -0.59
CA THR A 329 -11.17 -12.33 -0.65
C THR A 329 -10.06 -12.90 0.25
N VAL A 330 -8.91 -12.21 0.36
CA VAL A 330 -7.86 -12.62 1.30
C VAL A 330 -8.30 -12.40 2.75
N LYS A 331 -9.02 -11.32 3.04
CA LYS A 331 -9.62 -11.05 4.36
C LYS A 331 -10.57 -12.18 4.80
N GLU A 332 -11.49 -12.61 3.95
CA GLU A 332 -12.41 -13.70 4.30
C GLU A 332 -11.67 -15.01 4.59
N ARG A 333 -10.60 -15.30 3.85
CA ARG A 333 -9.74 -16.46 4.11
C ARG A 333 -9.03 -16.34 5.45
N ALA A 334 -8.55 -15.14 5.78
CA ALA A 334 -7.94 -14.85 7.08
C ALA A 334 -8.95 -15.05 8.22
N GLU A 335 -10.17 -14.52 8.11
CA GLU A 335 -11.27 -14.69 9.08
C GLU A 335 -11.60 -16.17 9.29
N LYS A 336 -11.74 -16.94 8.20
CA LYS A 336 -11.93 -18.40 8.26
C LYS A 336 -10.79 -19.12 8.96
N SER A 337 -9.55 -18.67 8.78
CA SER A 337 -8.37 -19.30 9.39
C SER A 337 -8.32 -19.17 10.92
N ILE A 338 -9.01 -18.17 11.48
CA ILE A 338 -9.12 -17.93 12.92
C ILE A 338 -10.51 -18.26 13.49
N GLY A 339 -11.39 -18.87 12.69
CA GLY A 339 -12.71 -19.30 13.13
C GLY A 339 -13.71 -18.16 13.37
N VAL A 340 -13.51 -17.01 12.70
CA VAL A 340 -14.47 -15.91 12.69
C VAL A 340 -15.39 -16.15 11.49
N GLU A 341 -16.62 -16.59 11.75
CA GLU A 341 -17.71 -16.66 10.75
C GLU A 341 -18.52 -15.37 10.68
#